data_AF-A0A6J0UWA4-F1
#
_entry.id   AF-A0A6J0UWA4-F1
#
_cell.length_a   1.000
_cell.length_b   1.000
_cell.length_c   1.000
_cell.angle_alpha   90.00
_cell.angle_beta   90.00
_cell.angle_gamma   90.00
#
_symmetry.space_group_name_H-M   'P 1'
#
loop_
_entity.id
_entity.type
_entity.pdbx_description
1 polymer ?
#
loop_
_entity_poly.entity_id
_entity_poly.type
_entity_poly.pdbx_seq_one_letter_code
_entity_poly.pdbx_strand_id
1 'polypeptide(L)'
;MAASTSFHHSEVPTNVGKPVSITVLEGHDLKGVKGDGPVTFIRAEFNGVLLGDSPKVDTSVEGHTKYNFTATFDCNPEGQHSLDDIAHKPLIFTVIEVLPKEKKQKDEKTVILGQAGLDLLPLLQGSCQFDATLPLHPVPGSPLETLRPDAKCAIDVLVSAQDSLLSPMQLSEGNLLRVTMEAAYAVPEAFVPAGPQQNYMVGFQVPAVGEKECPFLFRNGTLKLGGEKEPVPRPKKWPVANILAPGCQNIPDSFIVGGPYEEENGELNTPEESETRILGETVKKRIVWDVERRCYLDPAAVLCFRKRIADCWCWPVEITRVPVVTSTKGKAGKGEKGGGGAGGASGGAAGEEEQISFHGVAFVNLVPLLYPGVKRIRGAFRVFPYHDSEVFEKTKCLFSLFRDVGYQAALNKFGPVGMYTPHTRGVLGKNTKEDKPPKEIMLRKVSTIVRKDASDTTLEAAVSVFQNIEGQQYVESGTFLVIEFALDKALVPKRLPEELASRVKEMIPPRPQLPRRTAGAKK
;
A
#
# COMPACT_ATOMS: atom_id res chain seq x y z
N MET A 1 19.66 -35.75 -48.86
CA MET A 1 19.40 -35.58 -47.42
C MET A 1 19.82 -34.17 -47.01
N ALA A 2 18.86 -33.33 -46.68
CA ALA A 2 18.98 -32.13 -45.84
C ALA A 2 17.59 -31.48 -45.86
N ALA A 3 16.78 -31.76 -44.84
CA ALA A 3 15.48 -31.14 -44.64
C ALA A 3 15.69 -29.87 -43.83
N SER A 4 15.30 -28.73 -44.40
CA SER A 4 15.23 -27.44 -43.71
C SER A 4 14.14 -27.50 -42.65
N THR A 5 14.53 -27.33 -41.38
CA THR A 5 13.60 -27.17 -40.27
C THR A 5 13.09 -25.73 -40.26
N SER A 6 11.79 -25.58 -40.53
CA SER A 6 11.04 -24.34 -40.38
C SER A 6 11.07 -23.87 -38.93
N PHE A 7 11.43 -22.60 -38.72
CA PHE A 7 11.27 -21.91 -37.46
C PHE A 7 9.77 -21.87 -37.10
N HIS A 8 9.41 -22.48 -35.98
CA HIS A 8 8.11 -22.26 -35.35
C HIS A 8 8.01 -20.79 -34.94
N HIS A 9 7.02 -20.10 -35.51
CA HIS A 9 6.51 -18.85 -34.99
C HIS A 9 6.19 -19.05 -33.50
N SER A 10 6.90 -18.35 -32.61
CA SER A 10 6.41 -18.19 -31.25
C SER A 10 5.11 -17.40 -31.35
N GLU A 11 3.99 -18.05 -31.07
CA GLU A 11 2.73 -17.35 -30.81
C GLU A 11 2.99 -16.32 -29.71
N VAL A 12 2.82 -15.05 -30.06
CA VAL A 12 2.69 -13.98 -29.07
C VAL A 12 1.46 -14.36 -28.25
N PRO A 13 1.55 -14.55 -26.91
CA PRO A 13 0.36 -14.80 -26.13
C PRO A 13 -0.55 -13.60 -26.31
N THR A 14 -1.70 -13.81 -26.95
CA THR A 14 -2.79 -12.86 -26.92
C THR A 14 -3.07 -12.54 -25.46
N ASN A 15 -3.04 -11.25 -25.12
CA ASN A 15 -3.26 -10.72 -23.78
C ASN A 15 -4.74 -10.90 -23.37
N VAL A 16 -5.16 -12.16 -23.22
CA VAL A 16 -6.50 -12.56 -22.81
C VAL A 16 -6.52 -12.54 -21.29
N GLY A 17 -7.41 -11.73 -20.70
CA GLY A 17 -7.59 -11.70 -19.25
C GLY A 17 -7.97 -13.08 -18.71
N LYS A 18 -7.52 -13.39 -17.50
CA LYS A 18 -7.87 -14.64 -16.82
C LYS A 18 -9.17 -14.42 -16.02
N PRO A 19 -10.27 -15.12 -16.36
CA PRO A 19 -11.55 -14.92 -15.69
C PRO A 19 -11.52 -15.49 -14.27
N VAL A 20 -12.06 -14.72 -13.32
CA VAL A 20 -12.31 -15.12 -11.93
C VAL A 20 -13.81 -15.06 -11.68
N SER A 21 -14.39 -16.18 -11.26
CA SER A 21 -15.79 -16.33 -10.89
C SER A 21 -15.97 -16.28 -9.37
N ILE A 22 -16.93 -15.50 -8.92
CA ILE A 22 -17.31 -15.34 -7.53
C ILE A 22 -18.77 -15.72 -7.38
N THR A 23 -19.04 -16.79 -6.65
CA THR A 23 -20.39 -17.29 -6.41
C THR A 23 -20.76 -17.07 -4.95
N VAL A 24 -21.79 -16.26 -4.71
CA VAL A 24 -22.41 -16.13 -3.39
C VAL A 24 -23.47 -17.21 -3.25
N LEU A 25 -23.25 -18.13 -2.32
CA LEU A 25 -24.07 -19.32 -2.13
C LEU A 25 -25.28 -18.99 -1.26
N GLU A 26 -25.04 -18.70 0.02
CA GLU A 26 -26.06 -18.56 1.04
C GLU A 26 -25.73 -17.39 2.00
N GLY A 27 -26.76 -16.85 2.65
CA GLY A 27 -26.66 -15.88 3.73
C GLY A 27 -27.33 -16.41 4.99
N HIS A 28 -26.77 -16.06 6.15
CA HIS A 28 -27.15 -16.58 7.46
C HIS A 28 -27.54 -15.47 8.42
N ASP A 29 -28.49 -15.76 9.31
CA ASP A 29 -28.99 -14.86 10.38
C ASP A 29 -29.41 -13.46 9.91
N LEU A 30 -29.80 -13.28 8.64
CA LEU A 30 -30.14 -11.97 8.08
C LEU A 30 -31.43 -11.40 8.70
N LYS A 31 -31.39 -10.12 9.07
CA LYS A 31 -32.56 -9.40 9.60
C LYS A 31 -32.81 -8.07 8.88
N GLY A 32 -34.09 -7.80 8.63
CA GLY A 32 -34.55 -6.59 7.98
C GLY A 32 -35.00 -5.51 8.95
N VAL A 33 -35.19 -4.32 8.43
CA VAL A 33 -35.71 -3.15 9.16
C VAL A 33 -37.17 -3.35 9.54
N LYS A 34 -37.95 -4.07 8.71
CA LYS A 34 -39.40 -4.27 8.90
C LYS A 34 -39.79 -5.62 9.50
N GLY A 35 -38.84 -6.52 9.78
CA GLY A 35 -39.11 -7.83 10.39
C GLY A 35 -38.12 -8.93 10.02
N ASP A 36 -38.42 -10.16 10.44
CA ASP A 36 -37.53 -11.34 10.33
C ASP A 36 -37.52 -12.02 8.94
N GLY A 37 -38.25 -11.50 7.94
CA GLY A 37 -38.28 -12.06 6.58
C GLY A 37 -38.08 -11.00 5.49
N PRO A 38 -36.93 -10.30 5.46
CA PRO A 38 -36.68 -9.27 4.46
C PRO A 38 -36.52 -9.86 3.04
N VAL A 39 -36.96 -9.10 2.04
CA VAL A 39 -36.55 -9.33 0.65
C VAL A 39 -35.18 -8.70 0.48
N THR A 40 -34.16 -9.50 0.17
CA THR A 40 -32.79 -9.04 0.06
C THR A 40 -32.16 -9.38 -1.29
N PHE A 41 -31.15 -8.61 -1.68
CA PHE A 41 -30.23 -8.95 -2.76
C PHE A 41 -28.80 -8.56 -2.37
N ILE A 42 -27.82 -9.16 -3.02
CA ILE A 42 -26.40 -8.90 -2.80
C ILE A 42 -25.83 -8.17 -4.00
N ARG A 43 -25.10 -7.10 -3.70
CA ARG A 43 -24.26 -6.38 -4.66
C ARG A 43 -22.81 -6.80 -4.47
N ALA A 44 -22.18 -7.29 -5.53
CA ALA A 44 -20.75 -7.61 -5.55
C ALA A 44 -19.97 -6.50 -6.26
N GLU A 45 -18.96 -5.95 -5.58
CA GLU A 45 -18.10 -4.88 -6.09
C GLU A 45 -16.62 -5.25 -5.89
N PHE A 46 -15.80 -5.01 -6.89
CA PHE A 46 -14.35 -5.17 -6.79
C PHE A 46 -13.65 -4.00 -7.45
N ASN A 47 -12.61 -3.46 -6.79
CA ASN A 47 -11.87 -2.29 -7.28
C ASN A 47 -12.75 -1.07 -7.59
N GLY A 48 -13.84 -0.86 -6.82
CA GLY A 48 -14.82 0.21 -7.07
C GLY A 48 -15.68 0.02 -8.32
N VAL A 49 -15.70 -1.19 -8.87
CA VAL A 49 -16.48 -1.59 -10.05
C VAL A 49 -17.58 -2.53 -9.61
N LEU A 50 -18.80 -2.26 -10.05
CA LEU A 50 -19.92 -3.17 -9.88
C LEU A 50 -19.73 -4.41 -10.76
N LEU A 51 -19.60 -5.58 -10.13
CA LEU A 51 -19.53 -6.86 -10.84
C LEU A 51 -20.93 -7.40 -11.15
N GLY A 52 -21.90 -7.15 -10.26
CA GLY A 52 -23.30 -7.46 -10.49
C GLY A 52 -24.15 -7.45 -9.21
N ASP A 53 -25.45 -7.52 -9.42
CA ASP A 53 -26.46 -7.65 -8.37
C ASP A 53 -27.13 -9.02 -8.48
N SER A 54 -27.33 -9.70 -7.36
CA SER A 54 -28.12 -10.93 -7.31
C SER A 54 -29.60 -10.64 -7.60
N PRO A 55 -30.38 -11.66 -7.97
CA PRO A 55 -31.83 -11.59 -7.86
C PRO A 55 -32.25 -11.23 -6.44
N LYS A 56 -33.44 -10.64 -6.32
CA LYS A 56 -34.10 -10.41 -5.03
C LYS A 56 -34.67 -11.74 -4.53
N VAL A 57 -34.38 -12.07 -3.28
CA VAL A 57 -34.77 -13.33 -2.66
C VAL A 57 -35.42 -13.04 -1.32
N ASP A 58 -36.50 -13.74 -1.02
CA ASP A 58 -37.12 -13.74 0.31
C ASP A 58 -36.22 -14.46 1.31
N THR A 59 -35.92 -13.80 2.41
CA THR A 59 -35.17 -14.39 3.53
C THR A 59 -36.14 -15.20 4.40
N SER A 60 -35.72 -16.39 4.84
CA SER A 60 -36.53 -17.21 5.75
C SER A 60 -36.73 -16.49 7.09
N VAL A 61 -37.71 -16.93 7.88
CA VAL A 61 -37.97 -16.38 9.21
C VAL A 61 -36.80 -16.59 10.19
N GLU A 62 -35.92 -17.54 9.88
CA GLU A 62 -34.69 -17.84 10.62
C GLU A 62 -33.49 -17.03 10.11
N GLY A 63 -33.67 -16.17 9.10
CA GLY A 63 -32.60 -15.36 8.53
C GLY A 63 -31.76 -16.06 7.45
N HIS A 64 -32.19 -17.23 6.97
CA HIS A 64 -31.47 -17.98 5.94
C HIS A 64 -31.94 -17.61 4.52
N THR A 65 -30.99 -17.39 3.61
CA THR A 65 -31.25 -17.01 2.22
C THR A 65 -30.32 -17.76 1.27
N LYS A 66 -30.84 -18.31 0.17
CA LYS A 66 -30.03 -18.90 -0.91
C LYS A 66 -29.97 -17.95 -2.10
N TYR A 67 -28.80 -17.38 -2.35
CA TYR A 67 -28.59 -16.46 -3.48
C TYR A 67 -28.20 -17.20 -4.75
N ASN A 68 -27.26 -18.16 -4.66
CA ASN A 68 -26.67 -18.87 -5.81
C ASN A 68 -26.32 -17.94 -6.98
N PHE A 69 -25.79 -16.76 -6.66
CA PHE A 69 -25.50 -15.69 -7.61
C PHE A 69 -24.02 -15.74 -7.96
N THR A 70 -23.70 -15.71 -9.26
CA THR A 70 -22.31 -15.67 -9.72
C THR A 70 -22.03 -14.37 -10.47
N ALA A 71 -20.92 -13.73 -10.12
CA ALA A 71 -20.34 -12.60 -10.83
C ALA A 71 -18.92 -12.94 -11.29
N THR A 72 -18.44 -12.29 -12.34
CA THR A 72 -17.12 -12.55 -12.91
C THR A 72 -16.36 -11.27 -13.19
N PHE A 73 -15.04 -11.31 -13.07
CA PHE A 73 -14.15 -10.27 -13.59
C PHE A 73 -12.92 -10.88 -14.24
N ASP A 74 -12.28 -10.13 -15.15
CA ASP A 74 -11.05 -10.57 -15.82
C ASP A 74 -9.82 -9.95 -15.17
N CYS A 75 -8.86 -10.79 -14.76
CA CYS A 75 -7.54 -10.36 -14.32
C CYS A 75 -6.61 -10.17 -15.52
N ASN A 76 -6.14 -8.95 -15.75
CA ASN A 76 -5.25 -8.60 -16.86
C ASN A 76 -4.29 -7.48 -16.43
N PRO A 77 -2.97 -7.56 -16.71
CA PRO A 77 -2.00 -6.51 -16.42
C PRO A 77 -2.37 -5.12 -16.95
N GLU A 78 -3.04 -5.03 -18.10
CA GLU A 78 -3.46 -3.76 -18.73
C GLU A 78 -4.98 -3.53 -18.60
N GLY A 79 -5.66 -4.38 -17.83
CA GLY A 79 -7.10 -4.34 -17.62
C GLY A 79 -7.51 -3.51 -16.41
N GLN A 80 -8.81 -3.58 -16.08
CA GLN A 80 -9.36 -2.90 -14.91
C GLN A 80 -8.97 -3.55 -13.58
N HIS A 81 -8.60 -4.84 -13.62
CA HIS A 81 -8.23 -5.62 -12.45
C HIS A 81 -6.86 -6.27 -12.69
N SER A 82 -5.84 -5.68 -12.09
CA SER A 82 -4.46 -6.18 -12.16
C SER A 82 -4.15 -7.16 -11.03
N LEU A 83 -2.99 -7.85 -11.11
CA LEU A 83 -2.47 -8.64 -9.99
C LEU A 83 -2.23 -7.79 -8.75
N ASP A 84 -1.88 -6.51 -8.94
CA ASP A 84 -1.70 -5.59 -7.82
C ASP A 84 -3.04 -5.35 -7.12
N ASP A 85 -4.13 -5.09 -7.85
CA ASP A 85 -5.47 -4.91 -7.26
C ASP A 85 -5.91 -6.12 -6.44
N ILE A 86 -5.70 -7.33 -6.95
CA ILE A 86 -6.00 -8.59 -6.25
C ILE A 86 -5.20 -8.71 -4.94
N ALA A 87 -3.97 -8.21 -4.91
CA ALA A 87 -3.12 -8.32 -3.73
C ALA A 87 -3.64 -7.50 -2.53
N HIS A 88 -4.24 -6.32 -2.77
CA HIS A 88 -4.49 -5.33 -1.71
C HIS A 88 -5.90 -4.74 -1.63
N LYS A 89 -6.80 -5.09 -2.55
CA LYS A 89 -8.19 -4.61 -2.50
C LYS A 89 -9.10 -5.76 -2.11
N PRO A 90 -9.97 -5.58 -1.10
CA PRO A 90 -10.99 -6.57 -0.81
C PRO A 90 -12.05 -6.54 -1.91
N LEU A 91 -12.65 -7.70 -2.17
CA LEU A 91 -13.93 -7.78 -2.87
C LEU A 91 -15.04 -7.54 -1.85
N ILE A 92 -15.94 -6.61 -2.15
CA ILE A 92 -16.98 -6.15 -1.23
C ILE A 92 -18.33 -6.71 -1.65
N PHE A 93 -19.01 -7.34 -0.71
CA PHE A 93 -20.41 -7.72 -0.83
C PHE A 93 -21.25 -6.79 0.04
N THR A 94 -22.28 -6.18 -0.55
CA THR A 94 -23.24 -5.36 0.17
C THR A 94 -24.60 -6.04 0.15
N VAL A 95 -25.13 -6.36 1.32
CA VAL A 95 -26.48 -6.95 1.47
C VAL A 95 -27.49 -5.82 1.59
N ILE A 96 -28.49 -5.81 0.72
CA ILE A 96 -29.45 -4.72 0.57
C ILE A 96 -30.86 -5.28 0.73
N GLU A 97 -31.64 -4.70 1.64
CA GLU A 97 -33.07 -4.96 1.80
C GLU A 97 -33.89 -4.09 0.84
N VAL A 98 -34.90 -4.69 0.22
CA VAL A 98 -35.92 -4.02 -0.59
C VAL A 98 -37.16 -3.81 0.28
N LEU A 99 -37.52 -2.55 0.52
CA LEU A 99 -38.70 -2.23 1.30
C LEU A 99 -39.96 -2.35 0.43
N PRO A 100 -41.09 -2.83 1.00
CA PRO A 100 -42.36 -2.87 0.28
C PRO A 100 -42.77 -1.49 -0.24
N LYS A 101 -43.20 -1.42 -1.50
CA LYS A 101 -43.68 -0.18 -2.13
C LYS A 101 -44.88 0.37 -1.37
N GLU A 102 -44.79 1.63 -0.95
CA GLU A 102 -45.94 2.36 -0.43
C GLU A 102 -46.78 2.91 -1.60
N LYS A 103 -48.10 3.00 -1.41
CA LYS A 103 -49.10 3.34 -2.46
C LYS A 103 -48.85 4.66 -3.23
N LYS A 104 -47.88 5.49 -2.82
CA LYS A 104 -47.52 6.78 -3.45
C LYS A 104 -46.09 6.86 -4.01
N GLN A 105 -45.26 5.82 -3.86
CA GLN A 105 -43.87 5.85 -4.35
C GLN A 105 -43.74 5.24 -5.74
N LYS A 106 -43.03 5.95 -6.62
CA LYS A 106 -42.72 5.50 -7.98
C LYS A 106 -41.56 4.49 -8.00
N ASP A 107 -40.60 4.65 -7.09
CA ASP A 107 -39.37 3.86 -7.02
C ASP A 107 -39.33 2.98 -5.77
N GLU A 108 -38.65 1.84 -5.86
CA GLU A 108 -38.42 0.96 -4.71
C GLU A 108 -37.40 1.58 -3.77
N LYS A 109 -37.79 1.68 -2.50
CA LYS A 109 -36.87 2.12 -1.46
C LYS A 109 -36.04 0.93 -0.98
N THR A 110 -34.74 1.10 -0.94
CA THR A 110 -33.80 0.09 -0.43
C THR A 110 -33.06 0.58 0.81
N VAL A 111 -32.60 -0.35 1.64
CA VAL A 111 -31.75 -0.08 2.81
C VAL A 111 -30.57 -1.02 2.80
N ILE A 112 -29.37 -0.51 3.06
CA ILE A 112 -28.17 -1.35 3.20
C ILE A 112 -28.19 -1.95 4.61
N LEU A 113 -28.07 -3.27 4.69
CA LEU A 113 -28.03 -3.99 5.97
C LEU A 113 -26.59 -4.13 6.48
N GLY A 114 -25.66 -4.49 5.60
CA GLY A 114 -24.27 -4.71 5.99
C GLY A 114 -23.35 -4.94 4.81
N GLN A 115 -22.06 -5.03 5.11
CA GLN A 115 -21.02 -5.37 4.14
C GLN A 115 -20.09 -6.48 4.65
N ALA A 116 -19.69 -7.35 3.73
CA ALA A 116 -18.67 -8.37 3.94
C ALA A 116 -17.51 -8.14 2.97
N GLY A 117 -16.29 -8.38 3.43
CA GLY A 117 -15.06 -8.21 2.66
C GLY A 117 -14.37 -9.54 2.45
N LEU A 118 -13.98 -9.83 1.22
CA LEU A 118 -13.27 -11.05 0.83
C LEU A 118 -11.85 -10.74 0.40
N ASP A 119 -10.89 -11.46 0.97
CA ASP A 119 -9.48 -11.40 0.59
C ASP A 119 -9.22 -12.36 -0.59
N LEU A 120 -8.82 -11.82 -1.74
CA LEU A 120 -8.51 -12.61 -2.94
C LEU A 120 -7.06 -13.12 -2.97
N LEU A 121 -6.29 -12.87 -1.91
CA LEU A 121 -4.89 -13.30 -1.79
C LEU A 121 -4.65 -14.79 -2.09
N PRO A 122 -5.53 -15.75 -1.74
CA PRO A 122 -5.32 -17.16 -2.08
C PRO A 122 -5.06 -17.40 -3.58
N LEU A 123 -5.67 -16.61 -4.48
CA LEU A 123 -5.43 -16.72 -5.93
C LEU A 123 -3.98 -16.41 -6.32
N LEU A 124 -3.34 -15.47 -5.62
CA LEU A 124 -1.92 -15.12 -5.83
C LEU A 124 -0.97 -16.10 -5.12
N GLN A 125 -1.48 -16.97 -4.26
CA GLN A 125 -0.73 -18.06 -3.63
C GLN A 125 -0.85 -19.38 -4.43
N GLY A 126 -1.55 -19.35 -5.57
CA GLY A 126 -1.66 -20.47 -6.50
C GLY A 126 -2.97 -21.25 -6.42
N SER A 127 -3.85 -20.93 -5.47
CA SER A 127 -5.19 -21.54 -5.40
C SER A 127 -6.01 -21.17 -6.63
N CYS A 128 -6.66 -22.15 -7.25
CA CYS A 128 -7.62 -21.92 -8.34
C CYS A 128 -9.06 -21.88 -7.83
N GLN A 129 -9.31 -22.38 -6.62
CA GLN A 129 -10.63 -22.40 -6.01
C GLN A 129 -10.49 -22.37 -4.49
N PHE A 130 -11.37 -21.62 -3.82
CA PHE A 130 -11.49 -21.63 -2.36
C PHE A 130 -12.88 -21.11 -1.94
N ASP A 131 -13.38 -21.63 -0.82
CA ASP A 131 -14.59 -21.16 -0.17
C ASP A 131 -14.27 -20.33 1.09
N ALA A 132 -15.20 -19.45 1.47
CA ALA A 132 -15.10 -18.64 2.67
C ALA A 132 -16.49 -18.29 3.23
N THR A 133 -16.65 -18.43 4.54
CA THR A 133 -17.78 -17.84 5.28
C THR A 133 -17.36 -16.48 5.81
N LEU A 134 -17.97 -15.42 5.30
CA LEU A 134 -17.58 -14.04 5.57
C LEU A 134 -18.53 -13.40 6.58
N PRO A 135 -18.02 -12.79 7.67
CA PRO A 135 -18.87 -12.05 8.58
C PRO A 135 -19.49 -10.84 7.88
N LEU A 136 -20.79 -10.65 8.06
CA LEU A 136 -21.52 -9.50 7.56
C LEU A 136 -21.49 -8.39 8.61
N HIS A 137 -20.71 -7.35 8.35
CA HIS A 137 -20.57 -6.23 9.27
C HIS A 137 -21.73 -5.24 9.08
N PRO A 138 -22.40 -4.82 10.16
CA PRO A 138 -23.49 -3.86 10.06
C PRO A 138 -22.98 -2.51 9.56
N VAL A 139 -23.77 -1.84 8.72
CA VAL A 139 -23.60 -0.41 8.47
C VAL A 139 -24.24 0.39 9.61
N PRO A 140 -23.75 1.61 9.94
CA PRO A 140 -24.33 2.41 11.01
C PRO A 140 -25.84 2.64 10.83
N GLY A 141 -26.62 2.33 11.87
CA GLY A 141 -28.08 2.43 11.84
C GLY A 141 -28.81 1.23 11.22
N SER A 142 -28.08 0.14 10.94
CA SER A 142 -28.64 -1.12 10.48
C SER A 142 -29.30 -1.90 11.63
N PRO A 143 -30.39 -2.65 11.38
CA PRO A 143 -30.95 -3.60 12.35
C PRO A 143 -29.98 -4.73 12.73
N LEU A 144 -28.89 -4.92 11.97
CA LEU A 144 -27.84 -5.88 12.28
C LEU A 144 -26.95 -5.45 13.47
N GLU A 145 -26.99 -4.19 13.92
CA GLU A 145 -26.22 -3.74 15.09
C GLU A 145 -26.74 -4.31 16.42
N THR A 146 -28.03 -4.65 16.48
CA THR A 146 -28.72 -5.08 17.70
C THR A 146 -29.07 -6.57 17.69
N LEU A 147 -28.31 -7.36 16.94
CA LEU A 147 -28.47 -8.81 16.90
C LEU A 147 -28.28 -9.44 18.28
N ARG A 148 -28.87 -10.62 18.45
CA ARG A 148 -28.69 -11.41 19.66
C ARG A 148 -27.21 -11.83 19.78
N PRO A 149 -26.66 -12.01 20.99
CA PRO A 149 -25.24 -12.33 21.20
C PRO A 149 -24.74 -13.61 20.50
N ASP A 150 -25.65 -14.52 20.15
CA ASP A 150 -25.41 -15.80 19.48
C ASP A 150 -25.50 -15.73 17.95
N ALA A 151 -26.19 -14.73 17.39
CA ALA A 151 -26.37 -14.58 15.95
C ALA A 151 -25.11 -13.99 15.31
N LYS A 152 -24.63 -14.62 14.23
CA LYS A 152 -23.47 -14.15 13.47
C LYS A 152 -23.86 -14.09 12.00
N CYS A 153 -24.39 -12.94 11.59
CA CYS A 153 -24.69 -12.72 10.18
C CYS A 153 -23.45 -12.96 9.34
N ALA A 154 -23.61 -13.80 8.33
CA ALA A 154 -22.53 -14.20 7.45
C ALA A 154 -23.05 -14.51 6.05
N ILE A 155 -22.13 -14.54 5.09
CA ILE A 155 -22.39 -15.02 3.73
C ILE A 155 -21.36 -16.08 3.36
N ASP A 156 -21.80 -17.13 2.67
CA ASP A 156 -20.91 -18.15 2.12
C ASP A 156 -20.59 -17.84 0.66
N VAL A 157 -19.31 -17.84 0.35
CA VAL A 157 -18.80 -17.47 -0.98
C VAL A 157 -17.84 -18.53 -1.47
N LEU A 158 -17.95 -18.86 -2.76
CA LEU A 158 -17.02 -19.67 -3.50
C LEU A 158 -16.32 -18.80 -4.55
N VAL A 159 -14.99 -18.81 -4.57
CA VAL A 159 -14.19 -18.20 -5.64
C VAL A 159 -13.57 -19.30 -6.48
N SER A 160 -13.59 -19.13 -7.80
CA SER A 160 -12.95 -20.05 -8.73
C SER A 160 -12.33 -19.31 -9.92
N ALA A 161 -11.18 -19.77 -10.39
CA ALA A 161 -10.54 -19.40 -11.63
C ALA A 161 -10.29 -20.69 -12.43
N GLN A 162 -10.35 -20.60 -13.76
CA GLN A 162 -10.14 -21.79 -14.61
C GLN A 162 -8.73 -22.35 -14.46
N ASP A 163 -7.74 -21.46 -14.41
CA ASP A 163 -6.32 -21.76 -14.23
C ASP A 163 -5.71 -20.79 -13.21
N SER A 164 -4.54 -21.15 -12.68
CA SER A 164 -3.82 -20.28 -11.75
C SER A 164 -3.56 -18.91 -12.38
N LEU A 165 -3.77 -17.84 -11.61
CA LEU A 165 -3.51 -16.48 -12.08
C LEU A 165 -2.03 -16.26 -12.41
N LEU A 166 -1.15 -17.01 -11.75
CA LEU A 166 0.29 -16.95 -11.91
C LEU A 166 0.84 -18.21 -12.60
N SER A 167 1.86 -18.05 -13.44
CA SER A 167 2.57 -19.20 -14.02
C SER A 167 3.37 -19.96 -12.95
N PRO A 168 3.79 -21.22 -13.21
CA PRO A 168 4.65 -21.96 -12.28
C PRO A 168 5.96 -21.23 -11.92
N MET A 169 6.55 -20.50 -12.88
CA MET A 169 7.73 -19.67 -12.66
C MET A 169 7.42 -18.47 -11.76
N GLN A 170 6.28 -17.80 -12.00
CA GLN A 170 5.81 -16.69 -11.15
C GLN A 170 5.52 -17.13 -9.71
N LEU A 171 4.94 -18.32 -9.52
CA LEU A 171 4.66 -18.87 -8.19
C LEU A 171 5.94 -19.30 -7.46
N SER A 172 6.94 -19.84 -8.16
CA SER A 172 8.18 -20.32 -7.56
C SER A 172 9.18 -19.19 -7.29
N GLU A 173 9.41 -18.30 -8.27
CA GLU A 173 10.44 -17.26 -8.22
C GLU A 173 9.92 -15.86 -7.88
N GLY A 174 8.61 -15.62 -8.02
CA GLY A 174 7.99 -14.37 -7.56
C GLY A 174 7.84 -14.31 -6.05
N ASN A 175 7.32 -13.21 -5.51
CA ASN A 175 7.13 -13.03 -4.08
C ASN A 175 5.93 -12.13 -3.81
N LEU A 176 5.42 -12.14 -2.58
CA LEU A 176 4.40 -11.21 -2.13
C LEU A 176 5.00 -10.32 -1.05
N LEU A 177 5.12 -9.04 -1.35
CA LEU A 177 5.52 -8.02 -0.39
C LEU A 177 4.29 -7.48 0.33
N ARG A 178 4.33 -7.45 1.66
CA ARG A 178 3.35 -6.78 2.52
C ARG A 178 4.07 -5.72 3.30
N VAL A 179 3.55 -4.50 3.28
CA VAL A 179 4.08 -3.40 4.10
C VAL A 179 2.98 -2.86 4.98
N THR A 180 3.20 -2.89 6.28
CA THR A 180 2.28 -2.32 7.27
C THR A 180 2.83 -0.99 7.75
N MET A 181 2.07 0.07 7.50
CA MET A 181 2.30 1.37 8.11
C MET A 181 1.45 1.46 9.38
N GLU A 182 2.10 1.43 10.54
CA GLU A 182 1.40 1.45 11.82
C GLU A 182 1.10 2.89 12.23
N ALA A 183 2.15 3.65 12.57
CA ALA A 183 2.01 4.96 13.16
C ALA A 183 3.26 5.83 13.00
N ALA A 184 3.05 7.14 13.12
CA ALA A 184 4.09 8.14 13.36
C ALA A 184 3.89 8.66 14.78
N TYR A 185 4.90 8.60 15.62
CA TYR A 185 4.82 9.08 16.99
C TYR A 185 5.67 10.32 17.19
N ALA A 186 5.42 11.03 18.29
CA ALA A 186 6.12 12.26 18.62
C ALA A 186 6.05 13.28 17.47
N VAL A 187 4.87 13.45 16.89
CA VAL A 187 4.64 14.32 15.71
C VAL A 187 4.67 15.81 16.09
N PRO A 188 4.94 16.72 15.12
CA PRO A 188 5.08 18.16 15.37
C PRO A 188 3.99 18.80 16.21
N GLU A 189 4.36 19.77 17.05
CA GLU A 189 3.41 20.53 17.87
C GLU A 189 2.36 21.26 17.02
N ALA A 190 2.75 21.73 15.83
CA ALA A 190 1.87 22.35 14.84
C ALA A 190 0.71 21.45 14.35
N PHE A 191 0.73 20.15 14.64
CA PHE A 191 -0.35 19.23 14.25
C PHE A 191 -1.48 19.29 15.27
N VAL A 192 -2.55 20.00 14.94
CA VAL A 192 -3.67 20.28 15.85
C VAL A 192 -4.90 19.47 15.43
N PRO A 193 -5.45 18.58 16.29
CA PRO A 193 -6.64 17.79 15.94
C PRO A 193 -7.90 18.61 15.69
N ALA A 194 -8.04 19.74 16.39
CA ALA A 194 -9.16 20.68 16.25
C ALA A 194 -8.99 21.68 15.10
N GLY A 195 -7.91 21.58 14.32
CA GLY A 195 -7.63 22.45 13.19
C GLY A 195 -8.40 22.08 11.91
N PRO A 196 -8.13 22.76 10.78
CA PRO A 196 -8.65 22.37 9.48
C PRO A 196 -8.30 20.91 9.17
N GLN A 197 -9.21 20.17 8.51
CA GLN A 197 -8.98 18.77 8.19
C GLN A 197 -7.70 18.62 7.35
N GLN A 198 -6.79 17.77 7.85
CA GLN A 198 -5.52 17.44 7.21
C GLN A 198 -5.51 15.98 6.81
N ASN A 199 -4.88 15.69 5.68
CA ASN A 199 -4.53 14.35 5.26
C ASN A 199 -3.04 14.11 5.55
N TYR A 200 -2.75 13.24 6.50
CA TYR A 200 -1.39 12.79 6.77
C TYR A 200 -1.08 11.58 5.89
N MET A 201 -0.04 11.71 5.07
CA MET A 201 0.32 10.72 4.07
C MET A 201 1.74 10.22 4.28
N VAL A 202 1.92 8.92 4.10
CA VAL A 202 3.24 8.29 4.00
C VAL A 202 3.33 7.55 2.68
N GLY A 203 4.49 7.58 2.02
CA GLY A 203 4.65 6.85 0.79
C GLY A 203 6.10 6.59 0.37
N PHE A 204 6.25 5.60 -0.50
CA PHE A 204 7.50 5.20 -1.13
C PHE A 204 7.20 4.37 -2.39
N GLN A 205 8.20 4.10 -3.21
CA GLN A 205 8.06 3.28 -4.41
C GLN A 205 8.67 1.90 -4.20
N VAL A 206 8.09 0.86 -4.80
CA VAL A 206 8.68 -0.49 -4.86
C VAL A 206 8.74 -0.98 -6.30
N PRO A 207 9.71 -1.84 -6.66
CA PRO A 207 9.66 -2.52 -7.95
C PRO A 207 8.37 -3.34 -8.08
N ALA A 208 7.72 -3.31 -9.24
CA ALA A 208 6.54 -4.10 -9.53
C ALA A 208 6.64 -4.81 -10.89
N VAL A 209 5.57 -5.51 -11.27
CA VAL A 209 5.51 -6.32 -12.50
C VAL A 209 5.91 -5.49 -13.72
N GLY A 210 6.90 -5.99 -14.46
CA GLY A 210 7.41 -5.39 -15.70
C GLY A 210 8.02 -3.99 -15.53
N GLU A 211 9.23 -3.90 -14.97
CA GLU A 211 10.09 -2.68 -14.82
C GLU A 211 9.39 -1.36 -14.39
N LYS A 212 8.14 -1.43 -13.92
CA LYS A 212 7.36 -0.29 -13.44
C LYS A 212 7.58 -0.15 -11.92
N GLU A 213 7.81 1.06 -11.44
CA GLU A 213 7.78 1.37 -10.00
C GLU A 213 6.31 1.51 -9.56
N CYS A 214 5.93 0.79 -8.50
CA CYS A 214 4.60 0.87 -7.88
C CYS A 214 4.65 1.76 -6.64
N PRO A 215 3.82 2.81 -6.57
CA PRO A 215 3.76 3.67 -5.39
C PRO A 215 2.95 3.01 -4.27
N PHE A 216 3.57 2.88 -3.11
CA PHE A 216 2.90 2.57 -1.86
C PHE A 216 2.50 3.89 -1.20
N LEU A 217 1.20 4.09 -1.00
CA LEU A 217 0.64 5.31 -0.45
C LEU A 217 -0.32 4.98 0.69
N PHE A 218 0.00 5.45 1.89
CA PHE A 218 -0.79 5.33 3.10
C PHE A 218 -1.38 6.70 3.41
N ARG A 219 -2.72 6.80 3.37
CA ARG A 219 -3.43 8.07 3.43
C ARG A 219 -4.39 8.08 4.60
N ASN A 220 -4.92 9.26 4.91
CA ASN A 220 -5.94 9.49 5.92
C ASN A 220 -5.48 9.04 7.33
N GLY A 221 -4.22 9.30 7.65
CA GLY A 221 -3.70 9.03 9.00
C GLY A 221 -4.50 9.79 10.05
N THR A 222 -4.87 9.11 11.13
CA THR A 222 -5.67 9.70 12.20
C THR A 222 -4.76 10.29 13.27
N LEU A 223 -4.76 11.61 13.42
CA LEU A 223 -4.04 12.30 14.50
C LEU A 223 -4.75 12.05 15.84
N LYS A 224 -4.04 11.43 16.77
CA LYS A 224 -4.46 11.16 18.14
C LYS A 224 -3.61 11.94 19.15
N LEU A 225 -4.25 12.37 20.23
CA LEU A 225 -3.56 12.95 21.39
C LEU A 225 -2.76 11.87 22.13
N GLY A 226 -1.73 12.29 22.85
CA GLY A 226 -1.04 11.42 23.79
C GLY A 226 -1.89 11.11 25.02
N GLY A 227 -1.36 10.28 25.91
CA GLY A 227 -1.99 9.82 27.16
C GLY A 227 -2.23 8.31 27.21
N GLU A 228 -2.40 7.66 26.05
CA GLU A 228 -2.65 6.22 25.96
C GLU A 228 -1.84 5.58 24.84
N LYS A 229 -1.27 4.42 25.13
CA LYS A 229 -0.58 3.57 24.14
C LYS A 229 -1.62 2.91 23.22
N GLU A 230 -1.26 2.67 21.96
CA GLU A 230 -2.12 1.90 21.06
C GLU A 230 -2.31 0.47 21.59
N PRO A 231 -3.56 -0.03 21.62
CA PRO A 231 -3.84 -1.38 22.07
C PRO A 231 -3.20 -2.40 21.11
N VAL A 232 -2.76 -3.52 21.68
CA VAL A 232 -2.30 -4.70 20.93
C VAL A 232 -2.97 -5.96 21.50
N PRO A 233 -3.43 -6.90 20.65
CA PRO A 233 -3.44 -6.81 19.20
C PRO A 233 -4.50 -5.82 18.68
N ARG A 234 -4.23 -5.19 17.53
CA ARG A 234 -5.22 -4.38 16.81
C ARG A 234 -5.23 -4.73 15.32
N PRO A 235 -6.38 -4.67 14.64
CA PRO A 235 -6.51 -5.16 13.28
C PRO A 235 -5.78 -4.26 12.27
N LYS A 236 -5.20 -4.87 11.24
CA LYS A 236 -4.69 -4.14 10.07
C LYS A 236 -5.85 -3.80 9.13
N LYS A 237 -5.80 -2.63 8.51
CA LYS A 237 -6.83 -2.11 7.62
C LYS A 237 -6.43 -2.22 6.16
N TRP A 238 -7.44 -2.36 5.30
CA TRP A 238 -7.26 -2.25 3.86
C TRP A 238 -6.87 -0.81 3.46
N PRO A 239 -6.03 -0.64 2.43
CA PRO A 239 -5.65 0.67 1.89
C PRO A 239 -6.72 1.20 0.91
N VAL A 240 -8.01 0.94 1.19
CA VAL A 240 -9.13 1.34 0.34
C VAL A 240 -10.06 2.29 1.07
N ALA A 241 -10.59 3.26 0.34
CA ALA A 241 -11.64 4.15 0.82
C ALA A 241 -13.03 3.59 0.49
N ASN A 242 -14.08 4.21 1.05
CA ASN A 242 -15.49 3.97 0.72
C ASN A 242 -16.10 2.64 1.21
N ILE A 243 -15.50 1.96 2.16
CA ILE A 243 -16.17 0.87 2.90
C ILE A 243 -17.11 1.51 3.93
N LEU A 244 -18.41 1.20 3.81
CA LEU A 244 -19.50 1.78 4.61
C LEU A 244 -19.58 1.15 6.00
N ALA A 245 -19.34 -0.15 6.12
CA ALA A 245 -19.36 -0.86 7.39
C ALA A 245 -17.98 -0.78 8.08
N PRO A 246 -17.84 -0.18 9.28
CA PRO A 246 -16.55 -0.03 9.95
C PRO A 246 -15.80 -1.36 10.17
N GLY A 247 -16.52 -2.44 10.49
CA GLY A 247 -15.92 -3.76 10.69
C GLY A 247 -15.28 -4.36 9.43
N CYS A 248 -15.80 -4.00 8.26
CA CYS A 248 -15.33 -4.49 6.95
C CYS A 248 -14.04 -3.79 6.48
N GLN A 249 -13.59 -2.74 7.18
CA GLN A 249 -12.35 -2.04 6.85
C GLN A 249 -11.09 -2.83 7.21
N ASN A 250 -11.23 -3.88 8.03
CA ASN A 250 -10.13 -4.69 8.51
C ASN A 250 -9.83 -5.84 7.56
N ILE A 251 -8.55 -6.20 7.47
CA ILE A 251 -8.08 -7.40 6.79
C ILE A 251 -8.35 -8.59 7.71
N PRO A 252 -9.06 -9.64 7.25
CA PRO A 252 -9.30 -10.85 8.03
C PRO A 252 -7.99 -11.46 8.56
N ASP A 253 -8.00 -11.88 9.82
CA ASP A 253 -6.88 -12.57 10.49
C ASP A 253 -5.52 -11.85 10.45
N SER A 254 -5.53 -10.53 10.26
CA SER A 254 -4.31 -9.72 10.17
C SER A 254 -4.26 -8.67 11.26
N PHE A 255 -3.26 -8.79 12.14
CA PHE A 255 -3.14 -7.99 13.35
C PHE A 255 -1.74 -7.42 13.54
N ILE A 256 -1.69 -6.26 14.19
CA ILE A 256 -0.47 -5.69 14.76
C ILE A 256 -0.38 -6.18 16.19
N VAL A 257 0.61 -7.02 16.48
CA VAL A 257 0.76 -7.71 17.77
C VAL A 257 1.74 -7.03 18.73
N GLY A 258 2.49 -6.02 18.26
CA GLY A 258 3.58 -5.40 19.03
C GLY A 258 4.77 -6.34 19.22
N GLY A 259 5.61 -6.05 20.20
CA GLY A 259 6.81 -6.82 20.54
C GLY A 259 7.78 -5.99 21.41
N PRO A 260 8.80 -6.62 21.99
CA PRO A 260 9.89 -5.90 22.64
C PRO A 260 10.68 -5.09 21.62
N TYR A 261 11.11 -3.88 22.00
CA TYR A 261 11.78 -2.97 21.07
C TYR A 261 13.17 -3.48 20.67
N GLU A 262 13.83 -4.23 21.54
CA GLU A 262 15.17 -4.79 21.36
C GLU A 262 15.24 -5.82 20.22
N GLU A 263 14.09 -6.42 19.86
CA GLU A 263 13.97 -7.37 18.74
C GLU A 263 13.65 -6.67 17.41
N GLU A 264 13.36 -5.36 17.43
CA GLU A 264 13.06 -4.60 16.23
C GLU A 264 14.32 -4.33 15.38
N ASN A 265 14.12 -4.20 14.07
CA ASN A 265 15.16 -3.87 13.09
C ASN A 265 15.30 -2.36 12.84
N GLY A 266 14.68 -1.54 13.70
CA GLY A 266 14.70 -0.08 13.63
C GLY A 266 15.95 0.53 14.25
N GLU A 267 16.01 1.86 14.20
CA GLU A 267 17.07 2.66 14.82
C GLU A 267 16.86 2.79 16.33
N LEU A 268 15.60 2.76 16.81
CA LEU A 268 15.21 3.06 18.19
C LEU A 268 15.06 1.81 19.07
N ASN A 269 16.03 0.90 19.02
CA ASN A 269 15.98 -0.39 19.72
C ASN A 269 17.02 -0.53 20.84
N THR A 270 17.75 0.54 21.16
CA THR A 270 18.74 0.57 22.24
C THR A 270 18.10 0.92 23.59
N PRO A 271 18.71 0.51 24.72
CA PRO A 271 18.23 0.90 26.06
C PRO A 271 18.12 2.42 26.25
N GLU A 272 19.06 3.19 25.70
CA GLU A 272 19.07 4.65 25.78
C GLU A 272 17.89 5.28 25.03
N GLU A 273 17.46 4.67 23.95
CA GLU A 273 16.33 5.15 23.14
C GLU A 273 14.99 4.64 23.65
N SER A 274 14.98 3.59 24.48
CA SER A 274 13.76 2.99 25.05
C SER A 274 12.93 4.00 25.85
N GLU A 275 13.56 4.87 26.65
CA GLU A 275 12.82 5.91 27.38
C GLU A 275 12.17 6.93 26.45
N THR A 276 12.94 7.42 25.46
CA THR A 276 12.42 8.32 24.41
C THR A 276 11.26 7.67 23.67
N ARG A 277 11.38 6.37 23.44
CA ARG A 277 10.38 5.57 22.75
C ARG A 277 9.08 5.46 23.56
N ILE A 278 9.19 5.11 24.83
CA ILE A 278 8.05 5.05 25.74
C ILE A 278 7.35 6.41 25.82
N LEU A 279 8.11 7.51 25.97
CA LEU A 279 7.54 8.86 26.00
C LEU A 279 6.83 9.23 24.69
N GLY A 280 7.42 8.88 23.54
CA GLY A 280 6.84 9.10 22.22
C GLY A 280 5.53 8.33 22.02
N GLU A 281 5.48 7.07 22.47
CA GLU A 281 4.31 6.19 22.32
C GLU A 281 3.18 6.45 23.31
N THR A 282 3.50 6.98 24.51
CA THR A 282 2.53 7.13 25.61
C THR A 282 2.13 8.58 25.84
N VAL A 283 3.04 9.54 25.79
CA VAL A 283 2.78 10.92 26.21
C VAL A 283 2.55 11.87 25.03
N LYS A 284 3.26 11.66 23.92
CA LYS A 284 3.21 12.57 22.77
C LYS A 284 2.06 12.25 21.81
N LYS A 285 1.72 13.24 20.97
CA LYS A 285 0.78 13.08 19.86
C LYS A 285 1.32 12.08 18.84
N ARG A 286 0.41 11.41 18.14
CA ARG A 286 0.74 10.41 17.12
C ARG A 286 -0.26 10.42 15.98
N ILE A 287 0.16 9.94 14.82
CA ILE A 287 -0.72 9.66 13.69
C ILE A 287 -0.77 8.15 13.52
N VAL A 288 -1.96 7.58 13.39
CA VAL A 288 -2.16 6.14 13.23
C VAL A 288 -2.79 5.86 11.88
N TRP A 289 -2.22 4.92 11.13
CA TRP A 289 -2.80 4.39 9.90
C TRP A 289 -3.30 2.96 10.14
N ASP A 290 -2.45 2.11 10.71
CA ASP A 290 -2.67 0.66 10.83
C ASP A 290 -3.07 0.00 9.50
N VAL A 291 -2.49 0.46 8.39
CA VAL A 291 -2.84 0.01 7.04
C VAL A 291 -1.78 -0.94 6.51
N GLU A 292 -2.19 -2.07 5.92
CA GLU A 292 -1.29 -2.97 5.20
C GLU A 292 -1.50 -2.83 3.68
N ARG A 293 -0.43 -2.51 2.95
CA ARG A 293 -0.41 -2.54 1.49
C ARG A 293 0.37 -3.77 1.03
N ARG A 294 -0.20 -4.54 0.13
CA ARG A 294 0.39 -5.78 -0.41
C ARG A 294 0.64 -5.63 -1.89
N CYS A 295 1.74 -6.15 -2.41
CA CYS A 295 2.03 -6.13 -3.84
C CYS A 295 2.69 -7.45 -4.25
N TYR A 296 2.28 -7.98 -5.39
CA TYR A 296 2.96 -9.12 -6.00
C TYR A 296 4.20 -8.64 -6.75
N LEU A 297 5.35 -9.23 -6.43
CA LEU A 297 6.62 -9.04 -7.10
C LEU A 297 6.82 -10.21 -8.08
N ASP A 298 6.86 -9.93 -9.38
CA ASP A 298 7.28 -10.94 -10.36
C ASP A 298 8.78 -11.28 -10.18
N PRO A 299 9.29 -12.36 -10.81
CA PRO A 299 10.69 -12.76 -10.63
C PRO A 299 11.70 -11.64 -10.93
N ALA A 300 11.42 -10.80 -11.93
CA ALA A 300 12.27 -9.66 -12.27
C ALA A 300 12.24 -8.57 -11.19
N ALA A 301 11.07 -8.25 -10.65
CA ALA A 301 10.90 -7.30 -9.55
C ALA A 301 11.56 -7.80 -8.26
N VAL A 302 11.54 -9.10 -7.97
CA VAL A 302 12.27 -9.70 -6.83
C VAL A 302 13.77 -9.47 -6.97
N LEU A 303 14.33 -9.69 -8.17
CA LEU A 303 15.75 -9.45 -8.44
C LEU A 303 16.10 -7.96 -8.34
N CYS A 304 15.25 -7.09 -8.89
CA CYS A 304 15.42 -5.63 -8.80
C CYS A 304 15.39 -5.16 -7.34
N PHE A 305 14.40 -5.63 -6.57
CA PHE A 305 14.25 -5.29 -5.16
C PHE A 305 15.48 -5.72 -4.36
N ARG A 306 15.93 -6.97 -4.55
CA ARG A 306 17.16 -7.48 -3.93
C ARG A 306 18.39 -6.64 -4.29
N LYS A 307 18.56 -6.33 -5.58
CA LYS A 307 19.70 -5.54 -6.07
C LYS A 307 19.69 -4.13 -5.47
N ARG A 308 18.53 -3.46 -5.45
CA ARG A 308 18.39 -2.10 -4.90
C ARG A 308 18.66 -2.06 -3.40
N ILE A 309 18.24 -3.06 -2.63
CA ILE A 309 18.62 -3.18 -1.21
C ILE A 309 20.14 -3.34 -1.08
N ALA A 310 20.79 -4.15 -1.92
CA ALA A 310 22.24 -4.34 -1.86
C ALA A 310 23.03 -3.07 -2.23
N ASP A 311 22.51 -2.28 -3.19
CA ASP A 311 23.17 -1.07 -3.69
C ASP A 311 22.96 0.15 -2.77
N CYS A 312 21.78 0.28 -2.16
CA CYS A 312 21.36 1.50 -1.45
C CYS A 312 21.21 1.32 0.07
N TRP A 313 21.03 0.09 0.54
CA TRP A 313 20.80 -0.34 1.94
C TRP A 313 19.50 0.19 2.57
N CYS A 314 19.23 1.47 2.40
CA CYS A 314 18.08 2.18 2.92
C CYS A 314 17.02 2.42 1.84
N TRP A 315 15.76 2.36 2.25
CA TRP A 315 14.61 2.71 1.44
C TRP A 315 14.02 4.04 1.94
N PRO A 316 13.78 5.03 1.07
CA PRO A 316 13.23 6.31 1.50
C PRO A 316 11.72 6.18 1.70
N VAL A 317 11.27 6.41 2.93
CA VAL A 317 9.84 6.47 3.29
C VAL A 317 9.50 7.91 3.60
N GLU A 318 8.79 8.56 2.68
CA GLU A 318 8.44 9.97 2.76
C GLU A 318 7.14 10.16 3.56
N ILE A 319 7.06 11.24 4.34
CA ILE A 319 5.86 11.69 5.05
C ILE A 319 5.54 13.13 4.65
N THR A 320 4.24 13.44 4.48
CA THR A 320 3.76 14.80 4.19
C THR A 320 2.41 15.04 4.83
N ARG A 321 2.05 16.32 4.96
CA ARG A 321 0.73 16.78 5.39
C ARG A 321 0.09 17.57 4.26
N VAL A 322 -1.11 17.18 3.84
CA VAL A 322 -1.86 17.86 2.77
C VAL A 322 -3.20 18.38 3.31
N PRO A 323 -3.52 19.67 3.14
CA PRO A 323 -4.84 20.19 3.50
C PRO A 323 -5.96 19.52 2.70
N VAL A 324 -7.06 19.16 3.36
CA VAL A 324 -8.23 18.60 2.67
C VAL A 324 -9.10 19.75 2.15
N VAL A 325 -9.19 19.90 0.82
CA VAL A 325 -10.07 20.91 0.18
C VAL A 325 -11.47 20.32 0.03
N THR A 326 -12.46 20.88 0.74
CA THR A 326 -13.87 20.48 0.59
C THR A 326 -14.50 21.27 -0.56
N SER A 327 -14.78 20.60 -1.69
CA SER A 327 -15.57 21.23 -2.77
C SER A 327 -17.03 21.27 -2.35
N THR A 328 -17.50 22.39 -1.79
CA THR A 328 -18.93 22.63 -1.60
C THR A 328 -19.58 22.84 -2.96
N LYS A 329 -20.43 21.88 -3.38
CA LYS A 329 -21.31 22.01 -4.54
C LYS A 329 -22.43 22.99 -4.18
N GLY A 330 -22.12 24.28 -4.25
CA GLY A 330 -23.03 25.39 -3.98
C GLY A 330 -23.88 25.76 -5.19
N LYS A 331 -25.19 25.69 -4.97
CA LYS A 331 -26.32 26.04 -5.85
C LYS A 331 -26.14 27.36 -6.62
N ALA A 332 -26.47 27.35 -7.92
CA ALA A 332 -26.59 28.57 -8.72
C ALA A 332 -27.70 29.48 -8.16
N GLY A 333 -27.32 30.67 -7.71
CA GLY A 333 -28.20 31.75 -7.28
C GLY A 333 -27.82 33.04 -8.01
N LYS A 334 -28.82 33.73 -8.56
CA LYS A 334 -28.76 34.84 -9.51
C LYS A 334 -28.92 36.19 -8.78
N GLY A 335 -28.10 37.19 -9.12
CA GLY A 335 -28.20 38.62 -8.70
C GLY A 335 -27.50 38.92 -7.36
N GLU A 336 -26.79 40.04 -7.12
CA GLU A 336 -26.87 41.39 -7.69
C GLU A 336 -25.55 42.17 -7.42
N LYS A 337 -25.31 43.23 -8.20
CA LYS A 337 -24.08 44.06 -8.28
C LYS A 337 -23.76 44.89 -7.02
N GLY A 338 -22.45 45.03 -6.78
CA GLY A 338 -21.80 46.23 -6.22
C GLY A 338 -20.59 45.82 -5.38
N GLY A 339 -19.36 46.30 -5.55
CA GLY A 339 -18.73 47.19 -6.52
C GLY A 339 -17.31 47.47 -6.00
N GLY A 340 -16.31 47.42 -6.89
CA GLY A 340 -15.01 48.10 -6.73
C GLY A 340 -13.89 47.39 -5.94
N GLY A 341 -12.91 46.85 -6.67
CA GLY A 341 -11.61 46.45 -6.11
C GLY A 341 -10.83 45.43 -6.95
N ALA A 342 -10.43 45.80 -8.17
CA ALA A 342 -9.51 45.06 -9.05
C ALA A 342 -8.09 44.98 -8.44
N GLY A 343 -7.20 44.03 -8.70
CA GLY A 343 -7.16 42.89 -9.64
C GLY A 343 -5.95 41.99 -9.28
N GLY A 344 -5.69 40.87 -9.94
CA GLY A 344 -6.36 40.28 -11.08
C GLY A 344 -6.25 38.75 -11.06
N ALA A 345 -7.25 38.13 -11.66
CA ALA A 345 -7.17 36.76 -12.13
C ALA A 345 -6.29 36.74 -13.39
N SER A 346 -5.17 36.05 -13.33
CA SER A 346 -4.43 35.59 -14.50
C SER A 346 -4.55 34.07 -14.58
N GLY A 347 -5.33 33.60 -15.55
CA GLY A 347 -5.16 32.24 -16.06
C GLY A 347 -3.86 32.16 -16.84
N GLY A 348 -3.07 31.12 -16.57
CA GLY A 348 -1.98 30.63 -17.41
C GLY A 348 -0.58 31.17 -17.09
N ALA A 349 0.25 30.37 -16.41
CA ALA A 349 1.65 30.08 -16.77
C ALA A 349 2.27 29.16 -15.70
N ALA A 350 3.01 28.17 -16.16
CA ALA A 350 3.87 27.32 -15.34
C ALA A 350 4.90 28.14 -14.54
N GLY A 351 5.28 27.69 -13.33
CA GLY A 351 6.57 28.09 -12.77
C GLY A 351 6.75 28.24 -11.26
N GLU A 352 5.79 27.92 -10.40
CA GLU A 352 6.06 27.84 -8.95
C GLU A 352 5.93 26.37 -8.52
N GLU A 353 7.05 25.74 -8.19
CA GLU A 353 7.04 24.42 -7.53
C GLU A 353 6.31 24.57 -6.20
N GLU A 354 5.05 24.12 -6.15
CA GLU A 354 4.23 24.14 -4.94
C GLU A 354 4.94 23.34 -3.85
N GLN A 355 5.40 24.03 -2.81
CA GLN A 355 6.19 23.45 -1.74
C GLN A 355 5.37 22.40 -0.98
N ILE A 356 5.90 21.17 -0.87
CA ILE A 356 5.26 20.07 -0.14
C ILE A 356 5.27 20.38 1.36
N SER A 357 4.09 20.46 1.98
CA SER A 357 3.98 20.84 3.38
C SER A 357 4.41 19.69 4.30
N PHE A 358 5.17 20.03 5.35
CA PHE A 358 5.78 19.10 6.31
C PHE A 358 6.39 17.88 5.62
N HIS A 359 7.29 18.12 4.66
CA HIS A 359 7.92 17.04 3.92
C HIS A 359 9.07 16.42 4.72
N GLY A 360 8.88 15.20 5.19
CA GLY A 360 9.90 14.42 5.91
C GLY A 360 10.26 13.13 5.20
N VAL A 361 11.35 12.51 5.62
CA VAL A 361 11.81 11.20 5.13
C VAL A 361 12.39 10.37 6.28
N ALA A 362 12.02 9.10 6.34
CA ALA A 362 12.68 8.08 7.15
C ALA A 362 13.49 7.14 6.24
N PHE A 363 14.71 6.81 6.65
CA PHE A 363 15.60 5.91 5.89
C PHE A 363 15.51 4.51 6.48
N VAL A 364 14.66 3.65 5.88
CA VAL A 364 14.41 2.31 6.40
C VAL A 364 15.50 1.35 5.92
N ASN A 365 16.32 0.83 6.83
CA ASN A 365 17.34 -0.17 6.49
C ASN A 365 16.69 -1.52 6.15
N LEU A 366 16.73 -1.91 4.87
CA LEU A 366 16.17 -3.17 4.38
C LEU A 366 17.21 -4.30 4.28
N VAL A 367 18.49 -4.03 4.55
CA VAL A 367 19.58 -5.02 4.46
C VAL A 367 19.28 -6.32 5.22
N PRO A 368 18.64 -6.34 6.41
CA PRO A 368 18.34 -7.59 7.09
C PRO A 368 17.46 -8.56 6.27
N LEU A 369 16.66 -8.08 5.31
CA LEU A 369 15.89 -8.95 4.39
C LEU A 369 16.79 -9.74 3.43
N LEU A 370 18.06 -9.35 3.26
CA LEU A 370 19.06 -10.10 2.49
C LEU A 370 19.73 -11.21 3.31
N TYR A 371 19.46 -11.30 4.62
CA TYR A 371 20.00 -12.38 5.44
C TYR A 371 19.25 -13.69 5.16
N PRO A 372 19.96 -14.84 5.08
CA PRO A 372 19.34 -16.11 4.71
C PRO A 372 18.13 -16.48 5.58
N GLY A 373 16.98 -16.63 4.94
CA GLY A 373 15.72 -17.02 5.57
C GLY A 373 14.96 -15.91 6.28
N VAL A 374 15.46 -14.67 6.29
CA VAL A 374 14.71 -13.55 6.83
C VAL A 374 13.58 -13.19 5.86
N LYS A 375 12.37 -13.13 6.41
CA LYS A 375 11.15 -12.81 5.66
C LYS A 375 10.52 -11.50 6.09
N ARG A 376 10.94 -10.95 7.23
CA ARG A 376 10.27 -9.82 7.86
C ARG A 376 11.28 -8.94 8.56
N ILE A 377 11.05 -7.64 8.45
CA ILE A 377 11.60 -6.65 9.35
C ILE A 377 10.48 -5.79 9.89
N ARG A 378 10.60 -5.36 11.13
CA ARG A 378 9.71 -4.38 11.74
C ARG A 378 10.55 -3.50 12.63
N GLY A 379 10.29 -2.21 12.63
CA GLY A 379 10.92 -1.35 13.62
C GLY A 379 10.53 0.09 13.47
N ALA A 380 11.25 0.91 14.22
CA ALA A 380 11.08 2.34 14.16
C ALA A 380 12.25 3.12 13.62
N PHE A 381 11.92 4.13 12.82
CA PHE A 381 12.88 4.87 12.01
C PHE A 381 12.64 6.36 12.20
N ARG A 382 13.69 7.12 12.49
CA ARG A 382 13.59 8.57 12.72
C ARG A 382 13.20 9.27 11.42
N VAL A 383 12.45 10.37 11.56
CA VAL A 383 12.06 11.22 10.44
C VAL A 383 12.96 12.45 10.41
N PHE A 384 13.53 12.71 9.23
CA PHE A 384 14.37 13.86 8.94
C PHE A 384 13.65 14.79 7.94
N PRO A 385 14.00 16.09 7.87
CA PRO A 385 13.52 16.96 6.80
C PRO A 385 13.91 16.37 5.44
N TYR A 386 12.98 16.34 4.49
CA TYR A 386 13.28 15.84 3.15
C TYR A 386 14.17 16.84 2.41
N HIS A 387 15.30 16.36 1.87
CA HIS A 387 16.21 17.07 0.97
C HIS A 387 16.61 16.15 -0.20
N ASP A 388 16.40 16.60 -1.46
CA ASP A 388 16.65 15.78 -2.66
C ASP A 388 18.09 15.23 -2.70
N SER A 389 19.09 16.04 -2.33
CA SER A 389 20.51 15.63 -2.35
C SER A 389 20.81 14.49 -1.39
N GLU A 390 20.27 14.54 -0.17
CA GLU A 390 20.49 13.51 0.85
C GLU A 390 19.77 12.21 0.50
N VAL A 391 18.52 12.34 0.01
CA VAL A 391 17.74 11.19 -0.47
C VAL A 391 18.44 10.51 -1.63
N PHE A 392 18.90 11.27 -2.62
CA PHE A 392 19.63 10.71 -3.76
C PHE A 392 20.94 10.04 -3.33
N GLU A 393 21.71 10.67 -2.44
CA GLU A 393 22.98 10.11 -1.95
C GLU A 393 22.76 8.75 -1.30
N LYS A 394 21.81 8.67 -0.37
CA LYS A 394 21.52 7.47 0.43
C LYS A 394 20.74 6.38 -0.32
N THR A 395 19.87 6.75 -1.25
CA THR A 395 18.87 5.80 -1.81
C THR A 395 18.87 5.68 -3.32
N LYS A 396 19.62 6.54 -4.02
CA LYS A 396 19.62 6.69 -5.48
C LYS A 396 18.27 7.07 -6.09
N CYS A 397 17.27 7.39 -5.27
CA CYS A 397 16.02 7.97 -5.73
C CYS A 397 16.26 9.40 -6.24
N LEU A 398 15.85 9.66 -7.48
CA LEU A 398 16.07 10.95 -8.15
C LEU A 398 15.02 12.01 -7.81
N PHE A 399 13.80 11.58 -7.48
CA PHE A 399 12.66 12.48 -7.30
C PHE A 399 11.80 12.02 -6.12
N SER A 400 11.21 12.99 -5.43
CA SER A 400 10.19 12.73 -4.41
C SER A 400 8.95 12.10 -5.03
N LEU A 401 8.40 11.09 -4.37
CA LEU A 401 7.11 10.51 -4.74
C LEU A 401 5.99 11.57 -4.72
N PHE A 402 6.05 12.50 -3.78
CA PHE A 402 4.99 13.49 -3.56
C PHE A 402 5.07 14.70 -4.50
N ARG A 403 6.16 14.88 -5.26
CA ARG A 403 6.23 15.93 -6.30
C ARG A 403 5.19 15.70 -7.40
N ASP A 404 4.99 14.45 -7.81
CA ASP A 404 4.00 14.07 -8.83
C ASP A 404 2.63 13.70 -8.23
N VAL A 405 2.62 13.12 -7.02
CA VAL A 405 1.41 12.59 -6.37
C VAL A 405 0.64 13.64 -5.57
N GLY A 406 1.32 14.64 -5.01
CA GLY A 406 0.74 15.66 -4.11
C GLY A 406 -0.39 16.47 -4.76
N TYR A 407 -0.22 16.83 -6.03
CA TYR A 407 -1.21 17.64 -6.77
C TYR A 407 -2.53 16.89 -7.03
N GLN A 408 -2.48 15.57 -7.21
CA GLN A 408 -3.69 14.74 -7.40
C GLN A 408 -4.33 14.34 -6.07
N ALA A 409 -3.54 14.24 -5.00
CA ALA A 409 -4.01 13.93 -3.65
C ALA A 409 -4.83 15.08 -3.03
N ALA A 410 -4.44 16.33 -3.26
CA ALA A 410 -5.15 17.51 -2.77
C ALA A 410 -6.56 17.70 -3.39
N LEU A 411 -6.77 17.18 -4.60
CA LEU A 411 -8.04 17.33 -5.34
C LEU A 411 -9.09 16.25 -5.02
N ASN A 412 -8.80 15.29 -4.13
CA ASN A 412 -9.65 14.10 -3.90
C ASN A 412 -10.03 13.37 -5.21
N LYS A 413 -9.27 13.59 -6.31
CA LYS A 413 -9.51 13.02 -7.64
C LYS A 413 -9.04 11.57 -7.77
N PHE A 414 -8.55 10.99 -6.69
CA PHE A 414 -8.38 9.55 -6.57
C PHE A 414 -9.75 8.87 -6.44
N GLY A 415 -10.48 8.83 -7.55
CA GLY A 415 -11.51 7.83 -7.77
C GLY A 415 -10.86 6.45 -8.00
N PRO A 416 -11.65 5.36 -7.97
CA PRO A 416 -11.16 3.99 -8.02
C PRO A 416 -10.40 3.58 -9.31
N VAL A 417 -10.29 4.47 -10.31
CA VAL A 417 -9.82 4.14 -11.68
C VAL A 417 -8.50 4.86 -12.06
N GLY A 418 -7.85 5.58 -11.14
CA GLY A 418 -6.75 6.50 -11.48
C GLY A 418 -5.35 6.09 -11.01
N MET A 419 -4.90 4.87 -11.27
CA MET A 419 -3.50 4.46 -11.00
C MET A 419 -2.88 3.80 -12.23
N TYR A 420 -2.72 4.57 -13.31
CA TYR A 420 -1.79 4.18 -14.39
C TYR A 420 -0.88 5.36 -14.75
N THR A 421 0.41 5.13 -14.51
CA THR A 421 1.60 5.76 -15.10
C THR A 421 1.86 7.27 -14.92
N PRO A 422 3.01 7.68 -14.34
CA PRO A 422 3.68 8.88 -14.79
C PRO A 422 4.21 8.60 -16.20
N HIS A 423 3.56 9.15 -17.22
CA HIS A 423 4.15 9.15 -18.55
C HIS A 423 5.37 10.06 -18.56
N THR A 424 6.55 9.49 -18.39
CA THR A 424 7.77 10.02 -19.01
C THR A 424 7.59 9.92 -20.53
N ARG A 425 7.01 10.95 -21.15
CA ARG A 425 7.13 11.13 -22.60
C ARG A 425 8.59 11.46 -22.93
N GLY A 426 9.37 10.43 -23.19
CA GLY A 426 10.51 10.54 -24.10
C GLY A 426 9.98 10.87 -25.49
N VAL A 427 10.26 12.08 -25.98
CA VAL A 427 9.84 12.53 -27.31
C VAL A 427 10.89 12.10 -28.34
N LEU A 428 10.53 11.11 -29.15
CA LEU A 428 11.13 10.77 -30.45
C LEU A 428 10.04 10.01 -31.22
N GLY A 429 9.52 10.32 -32.41
CA GLY A 429 9.67 11.36 -33.43
C GLY A 429 9.01 10.80 -34.71
N LYS A 430 8.31 11.63 -35.52
CA LYS A 430 8.17 11.48 -37.00
C LYS A 430 7.39 12.65 -37.67
N ASN A 431 8.18 13.49 -38.37
CA ASN A 431 8.04 14.18 -39.68
C ASN A 431 6.71 14.88 -40.05
N THR A 432 6.64 16.12 -40.59
CA THR A 432 7.43 16.82 -41.64
C THR A 432 7.00 18.31 -41.61
N LYS A 433 7.85 19.36 -41.60
CA LYS A 433 8.58 20.02 -42.72
C LYS A 433 9.45 21.18 -42.16
N GLU A 434 10.66 21.31 -42.73
CA GLU A 434 11.64 22.43 -42.86
C GLU A 434 11.24 23.85 -42.34
N ASP A 435 12.09 24.74 -41.79
CA ASP A 435 13.54 24.96 -41.81
C ASP A 435 13.94 25.99 -40.71
N LYS A 436 15.00 25.76 -39.92
CA LYS A 436 15.89 26.74 -39.20
C LYS A 436 16.77 26.07 -38.11
N PRO A 437 18.01 26.53 -37.89
CA PRO A 437 19.04 25.78 -37.17
C PRO A 437 18.84 25.75 -35.63
N PRO A 438 19.27 24.69 -34.93
CA PRO A 438 19.06 24.53 -33.50
C PRO A 438 20.09 25.31 -32.68
N LYS A 439 19.63 26.07 -31.68
CA LYS A 439 20.47 26.53 -30.57
C LYS A 439 20.70 25.33 -29.63
N GLU A 440 21.96 24.94 -29.46
CA GLU A 440 22.41 23.98 -28.45
C GLU A 440 21.87 24.38 -27.06
N ILE A 441 21.06 23.51 -26.45
CA ILE A 441 20.79 23.57 -25.01
C ILE A 441 22.00 22.95 -24.34
N MET A 442 22.94 23.83 -24.00
CA MET A 442 24.17 23.54 -23.30
C MET A 442 23.87 22.85 -21.95
N LEU A 443 24.34 21.61 -21.82
CA LEU A 443 24.62 20.93 -20.56
C LEU A 443 25.32 21.90 -19.60
N ARG A 444 24.62 22.38 -18.57
CA ARG A 444 25.27 23.11 -17.47
C ARG A 444 25.99 22.12 -16.57
N LYS A 445 27.26 21.89 -16.93
CA LYS A 445 28.30 21.38 -16.03
C LYS A 445 28.32 22.21 -14.75
N VAL A 446 28.34 21.52 -13.62
CA VAL A 446 28.79 22.04 -12.33
C VAL A 446 30.24 22.53 -12.52
N SER A 447 30.46 23.84 -12.40
CA SER A 447 31.80 24.44 -12.48
C SER A 447 32.30 24.75 -11.08
N THR A 448 33.23 23.92 -10.61
CA THR A 448 34.19 24.23 -9.55
C THR A 448 35.05 25.41 -10.02
N ILE A 449 35.02 26.54 -9.31
CA ILE A 449 36.05 27.57 -9.42
C ILE A 449 36.56 27.86 -8.02
N VAL A 450 37.73 27.31 -7.74
CA VAL A 450 38.65 27.81 -6.73
C VAL A 450 39.13 29.19 -7.19
N ARG A 451 38.79 30.23 -6.44
CA ARG A 451 39.63 31.44 -6.36
C ARG A 451 39.77 31.84 -4.90
N LYS A 452 41.01 31.69 -4.45
CA LYS A 452 41.55 32.24 -3.22
C LYS A 452 41.70 33.74 -3.44
N ASP A 453 41.04 34.55 -2.63
CA ASP A 453 41.59 35.82 -2.14
C ASP A 453 40.80 36.30 -0.92
N ALA A 454 41.56 36.83 0.03
CA ALA A 454 41.17 37.14 1.39
C ALA A 454 40.46 38.49 1.51
N SER A 455 39.37 38.53 2.26
CA SER A 455 39.07 39.62 3.21
C SER A 455 37.88 39.23 4.09
N ASP A 456 38.13 39.18 5.39
CA ASP A 456 37.16 39.19 6.47
C ASP A 456 36.17 40.35 6.29
N THR A 457 34.85 40.07 6.31
CA THR A 457 33.75 40.91 6.83
C THR A 457 32.41 40.28 6.43
N THR A 458 31.72 39.70 7.41
CA THR A 458 30.25 39.66 7.57
C THR A 458 29.40 39.39 6.33
N LEU A 459 29.19 38.11 5.99
CA LEU A 459 28.18 37.66 5.02
C LEU A 459 27.32 36.54 5.62
N GLU A 460 26.58 36.87 6.67
CA GLU A 460 25.48 36.07 7.25
C GLU A 460 24.16 36.18 6.42
N ALA A 461 24.21 36.50 5.13
CA ALA A 461 23.00 36.90 4.38
C ALA A 461 22.87 36.37 2.94
N ALA A 462 23.61 35.33 2.53
CA ALA A 462 23.51 34.84 1.15
C ALA A 462 23.65 33.31 0.96
N VAL A 463 23.19 32.52 1.93
CA VAL A 463 22.92 31.08 1.74
C VAL A 463 21.45 30.82 2.08
N SER A 464 20.55 31.45 1.33
CA SER A 464 19.16 31.00 1.25
C SER A 464 19.11 29.76 0.36
N VAL A 465 19.63 28.65 0.87
CA VAL A 465 19.19 27.33 0.46
C VAL A 465 17.77 27.23 1.01
N PHE A 466 16.78 26.91 0.19
CA PHE A 466 15.41 26.66 0.62
C PHE A 466 15.41 25.66 1.79
N GLN A 467 15.39 26.16 3.03
CA GLN A 467 15.38 25.32 4.21
C GLN A 467 13.98 24.75 4.35
N ASN A 468 13.88 23.43 4.44
CA ASN A 468 12.62 22.74 4.74
C ASN A 468 12.29 22.92 6.23
N ILE A 469 11.89 24.15 6.60
CA ILE A 469 11.63 24.58 7.99
C ILE A 469 10.48 23.77 8.59
N GLU A 470 9.43 23.45 7.81
CA GLU A 470 8.34 22.60 8.29
C GLU A 470 8.82 21.17 8.57
N GLY A 471 9.65 20.59 7.70
CA GLY A 471 10.24 19.27 7.90
C GLY A 471 11.18 19.21 9.10
N GLN A 472 11.85 20.32 9.44
CA GLN A 472 12.74 20.41 10.60
C GLN A 472 12.01 20.12 11.92
N GLN A 473 10.71 20.44 12.00
CA GLN A 473 9.89 20.20 13.19
C GLN A 473 9.77 18.70 13.53
N TYR A 474 9.97 17.80 12.57
CA TYR A 474 10.03 16.36 12.86
C TYR A 474 11.23 15.99 13.74
N VAL A 475 12.40 16.58 13.47
CA VAL A 475 13.61 16.35 14.25
C VAL A 475 13.46 16.96 15.64
N GLU A 476 12.97 18.20 15.73
CA GLU A 476 12.72 18.89 17.00
C GLU A 476 11.75 18.12 17.91
N SER A 477 10.73 17.50 17.31
CA SER A 477 9.74 16.72 18.05
C SER A 477 10.24 15.31 18.40
N GLY A 478 11.31 14.84 17.76
CA GLY A 478 11.80 13.46 17.87
C GLY A 478 10.89 12.47 17.16
N THR A 479 10.30 12.85 16.02
CA THR A 479 9.34 12.02 15.28
C THR A 479 9.99 10.76 14.71
N PHE A 480 9.25 9.66 14.78
CA PHE A 480 9.64 8.39 14.15
C PHE A 480 8.42 7.67 13.57
N LEU A 481 8.66 6.87 12.53
CA LEU A 481 7.68 5.98 11.92
C LEU A 481 7.86 4.56 12.43
N VAL A 482 6.76 3.82 12.57
CA VAL A 482 6.74 2.38 12.84
C VAL A 482 6.19 1.67 11.62
N ILE A 483 7.02 0.83 11.01
CA ILE A 483 6.73 0.17 9.74
C ILE A 483 7.25 -1.27 9.76
N GLU A 484 6.49 -2.16 9.14
CA GLU A 484 6.84 -3.57 8.95
C GLU A 484 6.89 -3.90 7.46
N PHE A 485 7.99 -4.49 6.99
CA PHE A 485 8.08 -5.12 5.67
C PHE A 485 8.09 -6.63 5.87
N ALA A 486 7.17 -7.34 5.21
CA ALA A 486 7.06 -8.79 5.26
C ALA A 486 6.98 -9.37 3.86
N LEU A 487 7.61 -10.52 3.65
CA LEU A 487 7.62 -11.27 2.42
C LEU A 487 7.12 -12.69 2.68
N ASP A 488 6.39 -13.25 1.72
CA ASP A 488 5.93 -14.63 1.83
C ASP A 488 7.10 -15.63 1.73
N LYS A 489 8.09 -15.32 0.88
CA LYS A 489 9.35 -16.06 0.73
C LYS A 489 10.55 -15.17 1.07
N ALA A 490 11.61 -15.76 1.62
CA ALA A 490 12.83 -14.99 1.91
C ALA A 490 13.52 -14.58 0.59
N LEU A 491 14.03 -13.34 0.49
CA LEU A 491 14.79 -12.89 -0.70
C LEU A 491 16.06 -13.72 -0.91
N VAL A 492 16.63 -14.21 0.20
CA VAL A 492 17.74 -15.15 0.21
C VAL A 492 17.28 -16.41 0.94
N PRO A 493 17.06 -17.52 0.23
CA PRO A 493 16.70 -18.79 0.86
C PRO A 493 17.78 -19.28 1.85
N LYS A 494 17.37 -20.00 2.90
CA LYS A 494 18.32 -20.74 3.72
C LYS A 494 18.88 -21.89 2.89
N ARG A 495 20.20 -22.09 2.98
CA ARG A 495 20.83 -23.30 2.42
C ARG A 495 20.32 -24.52 3.16
N LEU A 496 20.21 -25.63 2.45
CA LEU A 496 19.81 -26.90 3.06
C LEU A 496 20.91 -27.39 4.02
N PRO A 497 20.55 -28.01 5.16
CA PRO A 497 21.53 -28.58 6.09
C PRO A 497 22.50 -29.55 5.42
N GLU A 498 22.05 -30.31 4.42
CA GLU A 498 22.85 -31.26 3.65
C GLU A 498 23.94 -30.57 2.82
N GLU A 499 23.59 -29.46 2.18
CA GLU A 499 24.54 -28.63 1.42
C GLU A 499 25.60 -28.02 2.36
N LEU A 500 25.17 -27.55 3.53
CA LEU A 500 26.06 -27.03 4.57
C LEU A 500 26.98 -28.14 5.10
N ALA A 501 26.45 -29.33 5.37
CA ALA A 501 27.22 -30.47 5.85
C ALA A 501 28.27 -30.94 4.83
N SER A 502 27.94 -30.95 3.54
CA SER A 502 28.91 -31.29 2.47
C SER A 502 30.06 -30.28 2.42
N ARG A 503 29.75 -28.98 2.45
CA ARG A 503 30.76 -27.91 2.49
C ARG A 503 31.63 -27.99 3.73
N VAL A 504 31.04 -28.22 4.90
CA VAL A 504 31.80 -28.37 6.16
C VAL A 504 32.71 -29.59 6.07
N LYS A 505 32.23 -30.72 5.52
CA LYS A 505 33.04 -31.92 5.30
C LYS A 505 34.23 -31.66 4.37
N GLU A 506 34.07 -30.85 3.33
CA GLU A 506 35.17 -30.44 2.43
C GLU A 506 36.20 -29.54 3.12
N MET A 507 35.77 -28.72 4.10
CA MET A 507 36.65 -27.82 4.84
C MET A 507 37.39 -28.49 6.02
N ILE A 508 36.94 -29.66 6.47
CA ILE A 508 37.60 -30.40 7.56
C ILE A 508 38.79 -31.19 6.98
N PRO A 509 40.03 -30.91 7.38
CA PRO A 509 41.20 -31.69 6.95
C PRO A 509 41.04 -33.17 7.34
N PRO A 510 41.53 -34.11 6.52
CA PRO A 510 41.48 -35.53 6.86
C PRO A 510 42.21 -35.77 8.17
N ARG A 511 41.56 -36.51 9.09
CA ARG A 511 42.10 -36.78 10.42
C ARG A 511 43.46 -37.49 10.30
N PRO A 512 44.52 -37.02 11.00
CA PRO A 512 45.81 -37.70 10.99
C PRO A 512 45.66 -39.16 11.39
N GLN A 513 46.36 -40.07 10.70
CA GLN A 513 46.34 -41.48 11.07
C GLN A 513 46.90 -41.64 12.48
N LEU A 514 46.09 -42.21 13.38
CA LEU A 514 46.53 -42.53 14.73
C LEU A 514 47.67 -43.57 14.65
N PRO A 515 48.75 -43.41 15.44
CA PRO A 515 49.84 -44.38 15.46
C PRO A 515 49.29 -45.79 15.75
N ARG A 516 49.65 -46.77 14.91
CA ARG A 516 49.34 -48.17 15.18
C ARG A 516 50.02 -48.55 16.49
N ARG A 517 49.24 -48.82 17.54
CA ARG A 517 49.72 -49.40 18.80
C ARG A 517 50.14 -50.85 18.54
N THR A 518 51.38 -51.06 18.08
CA THR A 518 52.02 -52.38 18.05
C THR A 518 52.65 -52.66 19.41
N ALA A 519 51.82 -52.98 20.40
CA ALA A 519 52.27 -53.65 21.62
C ALA A 519 51.09 -54.46 22.17
N GLY A 520 50.90 -55.66 21.62
CA GLY A 520 50.15 -56.71 22.31
C GLY A 520 50.93 -57.08 23.58
N ALA A 521 50.21 -57.27 24.68
CA ALA A 521 50.78 -57.73 25.94
C ALA A 521 51.57 -59.04 25.71
N LYS A 522 52.85 -59.04 26.06
CA LYS A 522 53.61 -60.30 26.21
C LYS A 522 53.00 -61.04 27.40
N LYS A 523 52.65 -62.31 27.15
CA LYS A 523 52.18 -63.29 28.15
C LYS A 523 53.18 -63.45 29.29
#